data_AF-A0A964M6A0-F1
#
_entry.id   AF-A0A964M6A0-F1
#
_cell.length_a   1.000
_cell.length_b   1.000
_cell.length_c   1.000
_cell.angle_alpha   90.00
_cell.angle_beta   90.00
_cell.angle_gamma   90.00
#
_symmetry.space_group_name_H-M   'P 1'
#
loop_
_entity.id
_entity.type
_entity.pdbx_description
1 polymer ?
#
loop_
_entity_poly.entity_id
_entity_poly.type
_entity_poly.pdbx_seq_one_letter_code
_entity_poly.pdbx_strand_id
1 'polypeptide(L)'
;MSNDASTEVLFVLPDPALEPLEWDHNEHMPGSSTLLSMETGLGRPRPSGGVPFSVYVNGYSYYRAGTGMGDPPRDAAALAEWRQTVASWRETWLPEIDAVVAQLERFDPASVEPGHWDETITARGREFTRVFGGVHRDTVMPVQSSAGAFIDDYVARFGEARRDDALALLEGFANASSERASALWALGRLAASDAVLLGALETARGHDDDPFVAPGVSDAFCAGWRDMLDRFGFTTRDHLEDLPTWREDPSEPLGFVLQYARSGPERDPIAALPAQVARRERLEAELRALADVDASLAPILDLLAVAQHLVPATEDHNLLCDQRMIAASRVRWLRVGEHLRARALVAAADDVFYHRQEELLAALERGEALAPAE
;
A
#
# COMPACT_ATOMS: atom_id res chain seq x y z
N MET A 1 15.05 -10.55 40.60
CA MET A 1 13.77 -10.68 39.86
C MET A 1 14.05 -11.65 38.73
N SER A 2 13.55 -12.87 38.85
CA SER A 2 13.73 -13.92 37.84
C SER A 2 12.94 -13.50 36.61
N ASN A 3 13.60 -13.45 35.45
CA ASN A 3 12.97 -13.19 34.17
C ASN A 3 12.33 -14.52 33.74
N ASP A 4 11.14 -14.77 34.29
CA ASP A 4 10.41 -16.03 34.11
C ASP A 4 9.27 -15.83 33.10
N ALA A 5 9.10 -16.84 32.25
CA ALA A 5 8.22 -16.93 31.09
C ALA A 5 8.65 -16.13 29.84
N SER A 6 9.47 -16.76 28.99
CA SER A 6 9.23 -16.65 27.55
C SER A 6 7.83 -17.21 27.30
N THR A 7 6.83 -16.35 27.15
CA THR A 7 5.50 -16.76 26.72
C THR A 7 5.66 -17.35 25.33
N GLU A 8 5.62 -18.68 25.26
CA GLU A 8 5.64 -19.39 23.98
C GLU A 8 4.29 -19.08 23.30
N VAL A 9 4.32 -18.18 22.32
CA VAL A 9 3.14 -17.86 21.52
C VAL A 9 2.97 -18.98 20.50
N LEU A 10 1.99 -19.85 20.75
CA LEU A 10 1.60 -20.91 19.84
C LEU A 10 0.70 -20.34 18.74
N PHE A 11 1.21 -20.37 17.51
CA PHE A 11 0.45 -20.05 16.31
C PHE A 11 -0.31 -21.30 15.87
N VAL A 12 -1.64 -21.29 16.02
CA VAL A 12 -2.49 -22.38 15.56
C VAL A 12 -2.88 -22.10 14.11
N LEU A 13 -2.47 -22.97 13.19
CA LEU A 13 -2.87 -22.86 11.80
C LEU A 13 -4.37 -23.18 11.63
N PRO A 14 -5.06 -22.60 10.63
CA PRO A 14 -6.47 -22.89 10.36
C PRO A 14 -6.75 -24.37 10.05
N ASP A 15 -5.75 -25.07 9.52
CA ASP A 15 -5.79 -26.50 9.22
C ASP A 15 -4.41 -27.12 9.55
N PRO A 16 -4.32 -28.13 10.44
CA PRO A 16 -3.07 -28.85 10.74
C PRO A 16 -2.39 -29.46 9.52
N ALA A 17 -3.11 -29.73 8.43
CA ALA A 17 -2.51 -30.20 7.18
C ALA A 17 -1.55 -29.18 6.54
N LEU A 18 -1.57 -27.93 7.00
CA LEU A 18 -0.70 -26.84 6.53
C LEU A 18 0.61 -26.73 7.31
N GLU A 19 0.76 -27.43 8.45
CA GLU A 19 1.99 -27.44 9.27
C GLU A 19 3.27 -27.84 8.53
N PRO A 20 3.24 -28.79 7.57
CA PRO A 20 4.46 -29.18 6.85
C PRO A 20 4.98 -28.13 5.85
N LEU A 21 4.23 -27.04 5.63
CA LEU A 21 4.56 -26.00 4.66
C LEU A 21 5.28 -24.85 5.35
N GLU A 22 6.20 -24.23 4.62
CA GLU A 22 6.88 -23.02 5.07
C GLU A 22 6.05 -21.79 4.65
N TRP A 23 5.97 -20.82 5.57
CA TRP A 23 5.11 -19.64 5.47
C TRP A 23 5.91 -18.39 5.79
N ASP A 24 5.96 -17.46 4.84
CA ASP A 24 6.64 -16.17 4.97
C ASP A 24 5.62 -15.10 5.37
N HIS A 25 5.95 -14.31 6.39
CA HIS A 25 5.11 -13.18 6.79
C HIS A 25 4.96 -12.17 5.64
N ASN A 26 3.73 -11.78 5.35
CA ASN A 26 3.44 -10.80 4.32
C ASN A 26 3.74 -9.38 4.82
N GLU A 27 4.95 -8.88 4.52
CA GLU A 27 5.37 -7.53 4.92
C GLU A 27 4.53 -6.40 4.30
N HIS A 28 3.78 -6.66 3.23
CA HIS A 28 2.87 -5.68 2.61
C HIS A 28 1.60 -5.44 3.43
N MET A 29 1.29 -6.31 4.39
CA MET A 29 0.21 -6.14 5.37
C MET A 29 0.79 -6.32 6.77
N PRO A 30 1.58 -5.34 7.27
CA PRO A 30 2.34 -5.48 8.50
C PRO A 30 1.46 -5.49 9.76
N GLY A 31 0.21 -5.04 9.65
CA GLY A 31 -0.77 -5.05 10.71
C GLY A 31 -1.69 -6.28 10.71
N SER A 32 -2.36 -6.52 11.84
CA SER A 32 -3.40 -7.53 11.93
C SER A 32 -4.65 -7.06 11.19
N SER A 33 -5.01 -7.76 10.12
CA SER A 33 -6.25 -7.55 9.37
C SER A 33 -7.48 -7.88 10.22
N THR A 34 -8.52 -7.07 10.08
CA THR A 34 -9.81 -7.35 10.72
C THR A 34 -10.54 -8.51 10.04
N LEU A 35 -11.56 -9.08 10.68
CA LEU A 35 -12.35 -10.19 10.12
C LEU A 35 -12.90 -9.85 8.74
N LEU A 36 -13.45 -8.64 8.60
CA LEU A 36 -13.98 -8.18 7.32
C LEU A 36 -12.89 -8.05 6.25
N SER A 37 -11.73 -7.51 6.63
CA SER A 37 -10.60 -7.30 5.71
C SER A 37 -10.05 -8.63 5.18
N MET A 38 -10.00 -9.66 6.04
CA MET A 38 -9.56 -11.01 5.66
C MET A 38 -10.50 -11.68 4.65
N GLU A 39 -11.81 -11.40 4.72
CA GLU A 39 -12.81 -12.04 3.87
C GLU A 39 -13.10 -11.27 2.58
N THR A 40 -12.96 -9.95 2.61
CA THR A 40 -13.31 -9.03 1.51
C THR A 40 -12.09 -8.55 0.71
N GLY A 41 -10.88 -8.68 1.29
CA GLY A 41 -9.62 -8.25 0.72
C GLY A 41 -8.86 -9.31 -0.09
N LEU A 42 -7.60 -8.99 -0.38
CA LEU A 42 -6.60 -9.68 -1.20
C LEU A 42 -6.35 -11.17 -0.94
N GLY A 43 -6.92 -11.69 0.14
CA GLY A 43 -6.50 -12.94 0.74
C GLY A 43 -7.45 -14.11 0.56
N ARG A 44 -8.49 -14.03 -0.30
CA ARG A 44 -9.25 -15.26 -0.58
C ARG A 44 -8.31 -16.28 -1.19
N PRO A 45 -8.03 -17.40 -0.49
CA PRO A 45 -7.22 -18.45 -1.08
C PRO A 45 -8.01 -18.96 -2.28
N ARG A 46 -7.47 -18.86 -3.49
CA ARG A 46 -8.03 -19.64 -4.60
C ARG A 46 -7.78 -21.10 -4.25
N PRO A 47 -8.81 -21.95 -4.10
CA PRO A 47 -8.59 -23.37 -4.02
C PRO A 47 -8.26 -23.85 -5.44
N SER A 48 -6.99 -23.78 -5.82
CA SER A 48 -6.48 -24.57 -6.96
C SER A 48 -5.64 -25.71 -6.39
N GLY A 49 -6.24 -26.89 -6.23
CA GLY A 49 -5.49 -28.11 -5.93
C GLY A 49 -5.22 -28.43 -4.46
N GLY A 50 -5.98 -27.86 -3.50
CA GLY A 50 -6.06 -28.36 -2.12
C GLY A 50 -5.16 -27.70 -1.08
N VAL A 51 -4.23 -26.81 -1.47
CA VAL A 51 -3.39 -26.06 -0.53
C VAL A 51 -3.45 -24.56 -0.85
N PRO A 52 -3.76 -23.69 0.12
CA PRO A 52 -3.87 -22.25 -0.11
C PRO A 52 -2.52 -21.59 -0.41
N PHE A 53 -2.57 -20.48 -1.15
CA PHE A 53 -1.40 -19.62 -1.42
C PHE A 53 -1.01 -18.76 -0.21
N SER A 54 -2.01 -18.32 0.55
CA SER A 54 -1.85 -17.54 1.77
C SER A 54 -2.72 -18.06 2.90
N VAL A 55 -2.32 -17.77 4.13
CA VAL A 55 -3.12 -18.02 5.34
C VAL A 55 -3.13 -16.78 6.21
N TYR A 56 -4.15 -16.67 7.05
CA TYR A 56 -4.18 -15.70 8.13
C TYR A 56 -4.05 -16.41 9.47
N VAL A 57 -3.16 -15.91 10.33
CA VAL A 57 -3.00 -16.38 11.71
C VAL A 57 -3.03 -15.17 12.63
N ASN A 58 -4.01 -15.12 13.53
CA ASN A 58 -4.25 -13.99 14.44
C ASN A 58 -4.32 -12.63 13.70
N GLY A 59 -4.94 -12.60 12.51
CA GLY A 59 -5.06 -11.41 11.66
C GLY A 59 -3.84 -11.11 10.79
N TYR A 60 -2.69 -11.76 11.00
CA TYR A 60 -1.50 -11.55 10.17
C TYR A 60 -1.53 -12.45 8.94
N SER A 61 -1.20 -11.89 7.78
CA SER A 61 -1.14 -12.63 6.51
C SER A 61 0.23 -13.29 6.34
N TYR A 62 0.23 -14.53 5.85
CA TYR A 62 1.43 -15.26 5.47
C TYR A 62 1.27 -15.84 4.07
N TYR A 63 2.34 -15.82 3.28
CA TYR A 63 2.41 -16.46 1.96
C TYR A 63 3.15 -17.79 2.06
N ARG A 64 2.78 -18.75 1.21
CA ARG A 64 3.51 -20.02 1.15
C ARG A 64 4.89 -19.79 0.54
N ALA A 65 5.94 -20.16 1.24
CA ALA A 65 7.31 -20.04 0.74
C ALA A 65 7.48 -20.81 -0.58
N GLY A 66 8.34 -20.30 -1.46
CA GLY A 66 8.60 -20.92 -2.77
C GLY A 66 7.44 -20.86 -3.76
N THR A 67 6.31 -20.23 -3.42
CA THR A 67 5.26 -19.86 -4.39
C THR A 67 5.45 -18.47 -4.97
N GLY A 68 6.67 -17.93 -4.83
CA GLY A 68 7.05 -16.61 -5.26
C GLY A 68 6.63 -16.28 -6.69
N MET A 69 6.65 -14.99 -6.96
CA MET A 69 6.44 -14.40 -8.28
C MET A 69 7.36 -15.16 -9.25
N GLY A 70 6.77 -15.90 -10.20
CA GLY A 70 7.53 -16.80 -11.06
C GLY A 70 8.70 -16.09 -11.77
N ASP A 71 9.66 -16.86 -12.27
CA ASP A 71 10.81 -16.29 -12.96
C ASP A 71 10.36 -15.34 -14.09
N PRO A 72 11.03 -14.19 -14.26
CA PRO A 72 10.74 -13.32 -15.39
C PRO A 72 11.08 -14.06 -16.69
N PRO A 73 10.43 -13.70 -17.81
CA PRO A 73 10.81 -14.23 -19.10
C PRO A 73 12.27 -13.88 -19.39
N ARG A 74 12.96 -14.79 -20.09
CA ARG A 74 14.36 -14.60 -20.47
C ARG A 74 14.51 -14.17 -21.93
N ASP A 75 13.43 -14.17 -22.70
CA ASP A 75 13.43 -13.68 -24.07
C ASP A 75 13.19 -12.16 -24.12
N ALA A 76 13.94 -11.49 -24.99
CA ALA A 76 13.93 -10.04 -25.11
C ALA A 76 12.56 -9.48 -25.56
N ALA A 77 11.79 -10.24 -26.34
CA ALA A 77 10.49 -9.79 -26.83
C ALA A 77 9.46 -9.70 -25.70
N ALA A 78 9.38 -10.73 -24.86
CA ALA A 78 8.50 -10.72 -23.68
C ALA A 78 8.94 -9.68 -22.64
N LEU A 79 10.24 -9.50 -22.41
CA LEU A 79 10.73 -8.42 -21.55
C LEU A 79 10.39 -7.03 -22.09
N ALA A 80 10.45 -6.83 -23.41
CA ALA A 80 10.01 -5.58 -24.03
C ALA A 80 8.50 -5.33 -23.86
N GLU A 81 7.67 -6.38 -23.96
CA GLU A 81 6.24 -6.31 -23.70
C GLU A 81 5.95 -5.97 -22.22
N TRP A 82 6.66 -6.63 -21.29
CA TRP A 82 6.57 -6.32 -19.86
C TRP A 82 6.96 -4.88 -19.58
N ARG A 83 8.08 -4.41 -20.14
CA ARG A 83 8.53 -3.02 -20.00
C ARG A 83 7.46 -2.06 -20.48
N GLN A 84 6.84 -2.31 -21.63
CA GLN A 84 5.78 -1.46 -22.16
C GLN A 84 4.57 -1.45 -21.22
N THR A 85 4.12 -2.64 -20.78
CA THR A 85 2.96 -2.81 -19.89
C THR A 85 3.17 -2.07 -18.57
N VAL A 86 4.34 -2.25 -17.95
CA VAL A 86 4.73 -1.56 -16.72
C VAL A 86 4.84 -0.06 -16.97
N ALA A 87 5.44 0.39 -18.07
CA ALA A 87 5.58 1.82 -18.34
C ALA A 87 4.22 2.51 -18.55
N SER A 88 3.22 1.80 -19.10
CA SER A 88 1.88 2.35 -19.38
C SER A 88 0.82 2.00 -18.34
N TRP A 89 1.24 1.53 -17.16
CA TRP A 89 0.30 0.96 -16.21
C TRP A 89 -0.66 2.00 -15.66
N ARG A 90 -0.17 3.23 -15.44
CA ARG A 90 -0.98 4.32 -14.92
C ARG A 90 -2.07 4.70 -15.92
N GLU A 91 -1.74 4.78 -17.21
CA GLU A 91 -2.70 5.06 -18.27
C GLU A 91 -3.77 3.96 -18.39
N THR A 92 -3.37 2.71 -18.15
CA THR A 92 -4.26 1.54 -18.26
C THR A 92 -5.16 1.39 -17.04
N TRP A 93 -4.59 1.49 -15.84
CA TRP A 93 -5.26 1.10 -14.61
C TRP A 93 -5.80 2.25 -13.77
N LEU A 94 -5.26 3.47 -13.83
CA LEU A 94 -5.81 4.58 -13.04
C LEU A 94 -7.28 4.89 -13.37
N PRO A 95 -7.74 4.87 -14.64
CA PRO A 95 -9.15 5.07 -14.94
C PRO A 95 -10.06 3.99 -14.33
N GLU A 96 -9.59 2.73 -14.28
CA GLU A 96 -10.31 1.61 -13.66
C GLU A 96 -10.33 1.73 -12.13
N ILE A 97 -9.21 2.12 -11.53
CA ILE A 97 -9.11 2.45 -10.10
C ILE A 97 -10.07 3.60 -9.76
N ASP A 98 -10.07 4.68 -10.53
CA ASP A 98 -10.97 5.82 -10.35
C ASP A 98 -12.44 5.39 -10.39
N ALA A 99 -12.80 4.50 -11.32
CA ALA A 99 -14.16 3.98 -11.43
C ALA A 99 -14.57 3.17 -10.19
N VAL A 100 -13.70 2.29 -9.68
CA VAL A 100 -13.95 1.51 -8.47
C VAL A 100 -14.01 2.39 -7.23
N VAL A 101 -13.05 3.30 -7.06
CA VAL A 101 -13.03 4.28 -5.96
C VAL A 101 -14.33 5.07 -5.94
N ALA A 102 -14.74 5.64 -7.08
CA ALA A 102 -15.99 6.40 -7.17
C ALA A 102 -17.22 5.53 -6.90
N GLN A 103 -17.23 4.25 -7.30
CA GLN A 103 -18.32 3.33 -7.02
C GLN A 103 -18.45 3.05 -5.50
N LEU A 104 -17.33 2.80 -4.82
CA LEU A 104 -17.29 2.50 -3.39
C LEU A 104 -17.64 3.75 -2.57
N GLU A 105 -17.02 4.89 -2.89
CA GLU A 105 -17.27 6.18 -2.23
C GLU A 105 -18.67 6.75 -2.49
N ARG A 106 -19.40 6.29 -3.50
CA ARG A 106 -20.80 6.68 -3.75
C ARG A 106 -21.80 5.62 -3.32
N PHE A 107 -21.34 4.53 -2.68
CA PHE A 107 -22.26 3.51 -2.23
C PHE A 107 -23.24 4.06 -1.20
N ASP A 108 -24.52 3.90 -1.48
CA ASP A 108 -25.61 4.18 -0.55
C ASP A 108 -26.27 2.87 -0.10
N PRO A 109 -26.08 2.45 1.16
CA PRO A 109 -26.78 1.33 1.78
C PRO A 109 -28.31 1.36 1.60
N ALA A 110 -28.93 2.54 1.61
CA ALA A 110 -30.39 2.65 1.50
C ALA A 110 -30.91 2.36 0.08
N SER A 111 -30.03 2.33 -0.92
CA SER A 111 -30.38 2.00 -2.30
C SER A 111 -30.45 0.49 -2.59
N VAL A 112 -30.09 -0.36 -1.63
CA VAL A 112 -30.09 -1.81 -1.81
C VAL A 112 -31.44 -2.38 -1.40
N GLU A 113 -32.13 -3.00 -2.36
CA GLU A 113 -33.40 -3.67 -2.12
C GLU A 113 -33.22 -4.91 -1.21
N PRO A 114 -34.19 -5.24 -0.34
CA PRO A 114 -34.16 -6.48 0.44
C PRO A 114 -33.99 -7.72 -0.46
N GLY A 115 -33.12 -8.64 -0.05
CA GLY A 115 -32.76 -9.85 -0.81
C GLY A 115 -31.61 -9.67 -1.80
N HIS A 116 -31.06 -8.46 -1.96
CA HIS A 116 -29.99 -8.16 -2.93
C HIS A 116 -28.66 -7.73 -2.28
N TRP A 117 -28.49 -7.83 -0.96
CA TRP A 117 -27.26 -7.40 -0.30
C TRP A 117 -26.06 -8.24 -0.70
N ASP A 118 -26.17 -9.57 -0.67
CA ASP A 118 -25.08 -10.46 -1.04
C ASP A 118 -24.65 -10.22 -2.49
N GLU A 119 -25.60 -10.20 -3.43
CA GLU A 119 -25.33 -9.94 -4.84
C GLU A 119 -24.61 -8.60 -5.03
N THR A 120 -25.10 -7.54 -4.36
CA THR A 120 -24.55 -6.19 -4.46
C THR A 120 -23.13 -6.10 -3.90
N ILE A 121 -22.90 -6.59 -2.68
CA ILE A 121 -21.58 -6.55 -2.02
C ILE A 121 -20.59 -7.43 -2.79
N THR A 122 -20.99 -8.65 -3.16
CA THR A 122 -20.14 -9.59 -3.88
C THR A 122 -19.80 -9.07 -5.28
N ALA A 123 -20.73 -8.45 -6.01
CA ALA A 123 -20.43 -7.88 -7.33
C ALA A 123 -19.36 -6.79 -7.26
N ARG A 124 -19.44 -5.90 -6.26
CA ARG A 124 -18.42 -4.86 -6.07
C ARG A 124 -17.09 -5.41 -5.54
N GLY A 125 -17.14 -6.41 -4.65
CA GLY A 125 -15.93 -7.12 -4.21
C GLY A 125 -15.19 -7.76 -5.39
N ARG A 126 -15.90 -8.40 -6.32
CA ARG A 126 -15.29 -8.95 -7.55
C ARG A 126 -14.60 -7.88 -8.38
N GLU A 127 -15.22 -6.72 -8.53
CA GLU A 127 -14.65 -5.63 -9.31
C GLU A 127 -13.41 -5.03 -8.63
N PHE A 128 -13.47 -4.82 -7.31
CA PHE A 128 -12.30 -4.46 -6.52
C PHE A 128 -11.15 -5.44 -6.75
N THR A 129 -11.38 -6.75 -6.58
CA THR A 129 -10.34 -7.78 -6.76
C THR A 129 -9.81 -7.83 -8.18
N ARG A 130 -10.66 -7.61 -9.19
CA ARG A 130 -10.25 -7.61 -10.61
C ARG A 130 -9.27 -6.48 -10.88
N VAL A 131 -9.59 -5.25 -10.46
CA VAL A 131 -8.74 -4.07 -10.68
C VAL A 131 -7.47 -4.17 -9.84
N PHE A 132 -7.62 -4.45 -8.54
CA PHE A 132 -6.50 -4.56 -7.61
C PHE A 132 -5.49 -5.65 -8.06
N GLY A 133 -5.97 -6.86 -8.34
CA GLY A 133 -5.12 -7.95 -8.84
C GLY A 133 -4.63 -7.71 -10.27
N GLY A 134 -5.33 -6.89 -11.05
CA GLY A 134 -4.90 -6.43 -12.37
C GLY A 134 -3.64 -5.60 -12.30
N VAL A 135 -3.64 -4.57 -11.45
CA VAL A 135 -2.46 -3.73 -11.17
C VAL A 135 -1.31 -4.61 -10.73
N HIS A 136 -1.48 -5.42 -9.68
CA HIS A 136 -0.41 -6.27 -9.14
C HIS A 136 0.23 -7.15 -10.21
N ARG A 137 -0.60 -7.86 -10.98
CA ARG A 137 -0.15 -8.76 -12.04
C ARG A 137 0.60 -8.05 -13.15
N ASP A 138 0.13 -6.88 -13.57
CA ASP A 138 0.66 -6.20 -14.76
C ASP A 138 1.78 -5.21 -14.42
N THR A 139 1.99 -4.89 -13.13
CA THR A 139 3.06 -3.99 -12.67
C THR A 139 4.00 -4.62 -11.67
N VAL A 140 3.50 -4.97 -10.49
CA VAL A 140 4.32 -5.38 -9.34
C VAL A 140 5.04 -6.68 -9.61
N MET A 141 4.34 -7.70 -10.14
CA MET A 141 4.98 -8.99 -10.42
C MET A 141 6.11 -8.89 -11.45
N PRO A 142 5.90 -8.23 -12.61
CA PRO A 142 6.95 -8.05 -13.59
C PRO A 142 8.19 -7.34 -13.05
N VAL A 143 8.02 -6.25 -12.30
CA VAL A 143 9.18 -5.47 -11.83
C VAL A 143 9.94 -6.15 -10.71
N GLN A 144 9.25 -6.79 -9.76
CA GLN A 144 9.92 -7.47 -8.64
C GLN A 144 10.70 -8.69 -9.13
N SER A 145 10.08 -9.53 -9.97
CA SER A 145 10.75 -10.71 -10.56
C SER A 145 11.95 -10.30 -11.44
N SER A 146 11.80 -9.26 -12.27
CA SER A 146 12.89 -8.75 -13.11
C SER A 146 14.02 -8.14 -12.29
N ALA A 147 13.71 -7.43 -11.20
CA ALA A 147 14.73 -6.85 -10.32
C ALA A 147 15.53 -7.93 -9.57
N GLY A 148 14.86 -8.95 -9.03
CA GLY A 148 15.53 -10.09 -8.41
C GLY A 148 16.48 -10.79 -9.39
N ALA A 149 15.97 -11.16 -10.57
CA ALA A 149 16.77 -11.80 -11.61
C ALA A 149 17.92 -10.91 -12.11
N PHE A 150 17.69 -9.60 -12.25
CA PHE A 150 18.73 -8.64 -12.63
C PHE A 150 19.86 -8.61 -11.60
N ILE A 151 19.53 -8.50 -10.30
CA ILE A 151 20.53 -8.46 -9.22
C ILE A 151 21.35 -9.76 -9.22
N ASP A 152 20.69 -10.90 -9.32
CA ASP A 152 21.35 -12.20 -9.32
C ASP A 152 22.26 -12.38 -10.54
N ASP A 153 21.79 -12.06 -11.74
CA ASP A 153 22.57 -12.17 -12.98
C ASP A 153 23.76 -11.19 -12.97
N TYR A 154 23.56 -9.96 -12.48
CA TYR A 154 24.62 -8.96 -12.35
C TYR A 154 25.70 -9.42 -11.36
N VAL A 155 25.30 -9.93 -10.20
CA VAL A 155 26.24 -10.48 -9.19
C VAL A 155 26.96 -11.71 -9.72
N ALA A 156 26.27 -12.61 -10.42
CA ALA A 156 26.91 -13.76 -11.05
C ALA A 156 27.97 -13.35 -12.09
N ARG A 157 27.73 -12.25 -12.82
CA ARG A 157 28.63 -11.76 -13.86
C ARG A 157 29.81 -10.92 -13.36
N PHE A 158 29.60 -10.11 -12.33
CA PHE A 158 30.57 -9.11 -11.86
C PHE A 158 31.09 -9.37 -10.43
N GLY A 159 30.53 -10.35 -9.73
CA GLY A 159 30.91 -10.77 -8.38
C GLY A 159 30.09 -10.09 -7.27
N GLU A 160 30.00 -10.75 -6.12
CA GLU A 160 29.25 -10.30 -4.93
C GLU A 160 29.66 -8.91 -4.44
N ALA A 161 30.93 -8.54 -4.57
CA ALA A 161 31.42 -7.21 -4.20
C ALA A 161 30.77 -6.05 -4.99
N ARG A 162 30.05 -6.36 -6.08
CA ARG A 162 29.35 -5.40 -6.94
C ARG A 162 27.83 -5.39 -6.72
N ARG A 163 27.30 -6.11 -5.71
CA ARG A 163 25.86 -6.11 -5.38
C ARG A 163 25.31 -4.69 -5.14
N ASP A 164 26.07 -3.85 -4.43
CA ASP A 164 25.67 -2.46 -4.17
C ASP A 164 25.58 -1.62 -5.45
N ASP A 165 26.29 -2.00 -6.52
CA ASP A 165 26.15 -1.35 -7.83
C ASP A 165 24.89 -1.83 -8.55
N ALA A 166 24.52 -3.11 -8.42
CA ALA A 166 23.23 -3.61 -8.93
C ALA A 166 22.05 -2.91 -8.25
N LEU A 167 22.07 -2.76 -6.92
CA LEU A 167 21.02 -2.04 -6.19
C LEU A 167 20.94 -0.58 -6.62
N ALA A 168 22.09 0.10 -6.77
CA ALA A 168 22.14 1.49 -7.22
C ALA A 168 21.61 1.70 -8.64
N LEU A 169 21.67 0.68 -9.50
CA LEU A 169 21.09 0.73 -10.84
C LEU A 169 19.55 0.80 -10.84
N LEU A 170 18.91 0.44 -9.72
CA LEU A 170 17.47 0.45 -9.52
C LEU A 170 16.96 1.68 -8.74
N GLU A 171 17.87 2.53 -8.25
CA GLU A 171 17.55 3.69 -7.40
C GLU A 171 17.40 5.01 -8.18
N GLY A 172 16.94 6.05 -7.49
CA GLY A 172 16.95 7.43 -7.99
C GLY A 172 15.85 7.76 -8.99
N PHE A 173 14.74 7.04 -8.94
CA PHE A 173 13.56 7.31 -9.76
C PHE A 173 12.51 8.08 -8.95
N ALA A 174 11.89 9.08 -9.57
CA ALA A 174 10.78 9.81 -8.96
C ALA A 174 9.58 8.87 -8.75
N ASN A 175 8.91 9.02 -7.61
CA ASN A 175 7.80 8.16 -7.21
C ASN A 175 6.90 8.87 -6.18
N ALA A 176 5.69 8.36 -5.97
CA ALA A 176 4.70 9.02 -5.14
C ALA A 176 5.09 9.11 -3.65
N SER A 177 5.85 8.16 -3.12
CA SER A 177 6.37 8.22 -1.75
C SER A 177 7.36 9.38 -1.57
N SER A 178 8.26 9.60 -2.53
CA SER A 178 9.17 10.75 -2.52
C SER A 178 8.43 12.09 -2.65
N GLU A 179 7.37 12.14 -3.47
CA GLU A 179 6.50 13.32 -3.59
C GLU A 179 5.79 13.63 -2.27
N ARG A 180 5.23 12.61 -1.60
CA ARG A 180 4.56 12.74 -0.30
C ARG A 180 5.52 13.24 0.77
N ALA A 181 6.72 12.64 0.86
CA ALA A 181 7.75 13.06 1.80
C ALA A 181 8.20 14.52 1.54
N SER A 182 8.35 14.89 0.27
CA SER A 182 8.71 16.26 -0.12
C SER A 182 7.62 17.28 0.24
N ALA A 183 6.34 16.95 0.04
CA ALA A 183 5.22 17.80 0.42
C ALA A 183 5.18 18.05 1.94
N LEU A 184 5.33 16.99 2.75
CA LEU A 184 5.40 17.10 4.21
C LEU A 184 6.63 17.89 4.67
N TRP A 185 7.79 17.69 4.04
CA TRP A 185 9.01 18.45 4.33
C TRP A 185 8.82 19.94 4.06
N ALA A 186 8.26 20.30 2.90
CA ALA A 186 7.99 21.69 2.54
C ALA A 186 7.06 22.38 3.55
N LEU A 187 6.01 21.69 4.00
CA LEU A 187 5.16 22.17 5.10
C LEU A 187 5.93 22.36 6.40
N GLY A 188 6.84 21.44 6.74
CA GLY A 188 7.74 21.58 7.88
C GLY A 188 8.69 22.77 7.77
N ARG A 189 9.12 23.15 6.55
CA ARG A 189 9.93 24.37 6.33
C ARG A 189 9.12 25.65 6.48
N LEU A 190 7.89 25.67 5.99
CA LEU A 190 6.96 26.78 6.24
C LEU A 190 6.72 26.96 7.74
N ALA A 191 6.40 25.88 8.46
CA ALA A 191 6.20 25.91 9.91
C ALA A 191 7.43 26.40 10.67
N ALA A 192 8.63 25.92 10.32
CA ALA A 192 9.86 26.36 11.00
C ALA A 192 10.24 27.82 10.74
N SER A 193 9.78 28.41 9.64
CA SER A 193 10.01 29.81 9.32
C SER A 193 9.07 30.77 10.05
N ASP A 194 8.03 30.26 10.71
CA ASP A 194 7.00 31.04 11.38
C ASP A 194 6.74 30.47 12.80
N ALA A 195 7.30 31.13 13.81
CA ALA A 195 7.17 30.69 15.20
C ALA A 195 5.72 30.72 15.73
N VAL A 196 4.86 31.61 15.18
CA VAL A 196 3.45 31.69 15.56
C VAL A 196 2.72 30.46 15.02
N LEU A 197 2.94 30.15 13.75
CA LEU A 197 2.42 28.94 13.11
C LEU A 197 2.91 27.68 13.84
N LEU A 198 4.21 27.55 14.11
CA LEU A 198 4.76 26.38 14.80
C LEU A 198 4.09 26.18 16.18
N GLY A 199 3.94 27.25 16.96
CA GLY A 199 3.25 27.19 18.25
C GLY A 199 1.76 26.83 18.15
N ALA A 200 1.08 27.31 17.11
CA ALA A 200 -0.31 26.94 16.82
C ALA A 200 -0.42 25.43 16.48
N LEU A 201 0.44 24.92 15.61
CA LEU A 201 0.47 23.49 15.23
C LEU A 201 0.78 22.57 16.41
N GLU A 202 1.66 23.00 17.32
CA GLU A 202 1.98 22.25 18.54
C GLU A 202 0.80 22.18 19.50
N THR A 203 0.00 23.24 19.58
CA THR A 203 -1.20 23.31 20.43
C THR A 203 -2.37 22.54 19.81
N ALA A 204 -2.45 22.50 18.49
CA ALA A 204 -3.55 21.86 17.79
C ALA A 204 -3.46 20.32 17.77
N ARG A 205 -2.30 19.74 18.14
CA ARG A 205 -2.20 18.31 18.46
C ARG A 205 -3.15 17.97 19.61
N GLY A 206 -4.29 17.35 19.30
CA GLY A 206 -5.25 16.83 20.27
C GLY A 206 -6.65 17.45 20.26
N HIS A 207 -7.02 18.21 19.23
CA HIS A 207 -8.39 18.70 19.02
C HIS A 207 -8.97 18.15 17.71
N ASP A 208 -10.27 17.83 17.71
CA ASP A 208 -11.01 17.31 16.54
C ASP A 208 -11.29 18.37 15.47
N ASP A 209 -11.07 19.65 15.79
CA ASP A 209 -11.27 20.75 14.85
C ASP A 209 -10.10 20.88 13.87
N ASP A 210 -10.40 21.18 12.61
CA ASP A 210 -9.42 21.54 11.59
C ASP A 210 -8.50 22.65 12.15
N PRO A 211 -7.22 22.35 12.42
CA PRO A 211 -6.33 23.28 13.11
C PRO A 211 -5.98 24.50 12.24
N PHE A 212 -6.41 24.52 10.98
CA PHE A 212 -6.06 25.51 9.97
C PHE A 212 -7.11 26.61 9.77
N VAL A 213 -8.17 26.66 10.60
CA VAL A 213 -9.11 27.81 10.69
C VAL A 213 -8.64 28.84 11.74
N ALA A 214 -7.55 28.55 12.46
CA ALA A 214 -7.03 29.44 13.50
C ALA A 214 -6.48 30.77 12.91
N PRO A 215 -6.76 31.93 13.53
CA PRO A 215 -6.17 33.21 13.13
C PRO A 215 -4.63 33.17 13.22
N GLY A 216 -3.94 33.48 12.11
CA GLY A 216 -2.48 33.61 12.08
C GLY A 216 -1.73 32.51 11.32
N VAL A 217 -2.41 31.52 10.75
CA VAL A 217 -1.78 30.57 9.82
C VAL A 217 -1.57 31.24 8.46
N SER A 218 -0.38 31.08 7.87
CA SER A 218 -0.10 31.64 6.53
C SER A 218 -0.92 30.97 5.43
N ASP A 219 -1.39 31.75 4.45
CA ASP A 219 -2.13 31.24 3.28
C ASP A 219 -1.34 30.15 2.53
N ALA A 220 -0.01 30.26 2.50
CA ALA A 220 0.88 29.30 1.86
C ALA A 220 0.84 27.93 2.56
N PHE A 221 0.85 27.92 3.90
CA PHE A 221 0.71 26.69 4.66
C PHE A 221 -0.68 26.07 4.44
N CYS A 222 -1.76 26.84 4.57
CA CYS A 222 -3.13 26.35 4.35
C CYS A 222 -3.34 25.79 2.92
N ALA A 223 -2.75 26.42 1.91
CA ALA A 223 -2.80 25.91 0.54
C ALA A 223 -2.01 24.61 0.38
N GLY A 224 -0.77 24.55 0.89
CA GLY A 224 0.06 23.35 0.82
C GLY A 224 -0.51 22.17 1.61
N TRP A 225 -1.14 22.44 2.76
CA TRP A 225 -1.77 21.42 3.58
C TRP A 225 -2.98 20.79 2.88
N ARG A 226 -3.84 21.62 2.27
CA ARG A 226 -4.97 21.14 1.46
C ARG A 226 -4.50 20.32 0.26
N ASP A 227 -3.49 20.80 -0.48
CA ASP A 227 -2.91 20.04 -1.59
C ASP A 227 -2.37 18.66 -1.13
N MET A 228 -1.68 18.63 0.02
CA MET A 228 -1.15 17.39 0.60
C MET A 228 -2.29 16.42 0.96
N LEU A 229 -3.36 16.88 1.62
CA LEU A 229 -4.51 16.02 1.93
C LEU A 229 -5.33 15.63 0.70
N ASP A 230 -5.42 16.48 -0.31
CA ASP A 230 -6.10 16.13 -1.57
C ASP A 230 -5.36 15.00 -2.28
N ARG A 231 -4.02 15.07 -2.33
CA ARG A 231 -3.16 14.10 -3.02
C ARG A 231 -2.88 12.82 -2.22
N PHE A 232 -2.76 12.92 -0.90
CA PHE A 232 -2.26 11.83 -0.05
C PHE A 232 -3.18 11.50 1.14
N GLY A 233 -4.29 12.22 1.29
CA GLY A 233 -5.19 12.07 2.44
C GLY A 233 -5.91 10.72 2.55
N PHE A 234 -5.88 9.89 1.49
CA PHE A 234 -6.37 8.50 1.54
C PHE A 234 -5.34 7.52 2.15
N THR A 235 -4.16 7.99 2.57
CA THR A 235 -3.17 7.16 3.27
C THR A 235 -3.78 6.66 4.59
N THR A 236 -3.73 5.35 4.83
CA THR A 236 -4.04 4.75 6.13
C THR A 236 -2.77 4.26 6.81
N ARG A 237 -2.80 4.18 8.14
CA ARG A 237 -1.71 3.57 8.91
C ARG A 237 -1.64 2.07 8.61
N ASP A 238 -0.43 1.58 8.34
CA ASP A 238 -0.13 0.17 8.10
C ASP A 238 -1.00 -0.50 7.01
N HIS A 239 -1.58 0.29 6.10
CA HIS A 239 -2.51 -0.18 5.07
C HIS A 239 -3.81 -0.81 5.61
N LEU A 240 -4.15 -0.54 6.87
CA LEU A 240 -5.30 -1.14 7.54
C LEU A 240 -6.61 -0.41 7.19
N GLU A 241 -7.65 -1.16 6.84
CA GLU A 241 -8.96 -0.64 6.41
C GLU A 241 -9.79 -0.11 7.59
N ASP A 242 -9.61 -0.66 8.79
CA ASP A 242 -10.32 -0.29 10.00
C ASP A 242 -9.77 0.98 10.67
N LEU A 243 -8.57 1.42 10.28
CA LEU A 243 -7.98 2.66 10.77
C LEU A 243 -8.39 3.89 9.95
N PRO A 244 -8.49 5.07 10.58
CA PRO A 244 -8.73 6.32 9.86
C PRO A 244 -7.66 6.61 8.81
N THR A 245 -8.08 7.19 7.70
CA THR A 245 -7.20 7.81 6.71
C THR A 245 -6.65 9.13 7.25
N TRP A 246 -5.56 9.63 6.66
CA TRP A 246 -4.99 10.96 6.99
C TRP A 246 -5.99 12.12 6.81
N ARG A 247 -7.00 11.95 5.95
CA ARG A 247 -8.08 12.93 5.78
C ARG A 247 -9.11 12.87 6.91
N GLU A 248 -9.37 11.69 7.46
CA GLU A 248 -10.28 11.49 8.59
C GLU A 248 -9.61 11.87 9.92
N ASP A 249 -8.33 11.54 10.08
CA ASP A 249 -7.50 11.91 11.22
C ASP A 249 -6.14 12.48 10.74
N PRO A 250 -5.97 13.81 10.73
CA PRO A 250 -4.74 14.46 10.30
C PRO A 250 -3.60 14.44 11.34
N SER A 251 -3.77 13.80 12.50
CA SER A 251 -2.79 13.84 13.60
C SER A 251 -1.42 13.28 13.20
N GLU A 252 -1.40 12.24 12.37
CA GLU A 252 -0.20 11.58 11.88
C GLU A 252 0.60 12.45 10.88
N PRO A 253 0.03 12.93 9.76
CA PRO A 253 0.75 13.84 8.87
C PRO A 253 1.16 15.15 9.56
N LEU A 254 0.36 15.67 10.50
CA LEU A 254 0.75 16.81 11.32
C LEU A 254 1.99 16.50 12.17
N GLY A 255 2.09 15.27 12.69
CA GLY A 255 3.27 14.79 13.38
C GLY A 255 4.54 14.81 12.52
N PHE A 256 4.45 14.36 11.27
CA PHE A 256 5.58 14.44 10.33
C PHE A 256 5.98 15.88 10.04
N VAL A 257 5.01 16.78 9.80
CA VAL A 257 5.29 18.21 9.59
C VAL A 257 6.02 18.83 10.78
N LEU A 258 5.57 18.58 12.01
CA LEU A 258 6.22 19.07 13.22
C LEU A 258 7.62 18.49 13.42
N GLN A 259 7.81 17.21 13.11
CA GLN A 259 9.13 16.56 13.16
C GLN A 259 10.09 17.20 12.15
N TYR A 260 9.64 17.40 10.91
CA TYR A 260 10.44 18.07 9.88
C TYR A 260 10.70 19.54 10.21
N ALA A 261 9.76 20.23 10.84
CA ALA A 261 9.95 21.60 11.32
C ALA A 261 11.16 21.72 12.28
N ARG A 262 11.36 20.71 13.12
CA ARG A 262 12.46 20.65 14.10
C ARG A 262 13.75 20.06 13.55
N SER A 263 13.72 19.51 12.34
CA SER A 263 14.85 18.82 11.73
C SER A 263 15.77 19.79 10.96
N GLY A 264 17.08 19.50 10.98
CA GLY A 264 18.06 20.20 10.16
C GLY A 264 18.02 19.75 8.69
N PRO A 265 18.65 20.52 7.77
CA PRO A 265 18.62 20.25 6.34
C PRO A 265 19.18 18.87 5.93
N GLU A 266 20.00 18.25 6.77
CA GLU A 266 20.51 16.88 6.58
C GLU A 266 19.42 15.79 6.62
N ARG A 267 18.22 16.13 7.09
CA ARG A 267 17.05 15.24 7.13
C ARG A 267 16.10 15.44 5.94
N ASP A 268 16.45 16.30 4.98
CA ASP A 268 15.65 16.48 3.77
C ASP A 268 15.50 15.13 3.04
N PRO A 269 14.27 14.60 2.89
CA PRO A 269 14.03 13.26 2.36
C PRO A 269 14.47 13.10 0.90
N ILE A 270 14.68 14.20 0.16
CA ILE A 270 15.07 14.18 -1.24
C ILE A 270 16.50 14.67 -1.49
N ALA A 271 17.26 15.01 -0.43
CA ALA A 271 18.63 15.51 -0.58
C ALA A 271 19.60 14.50 -1.22
N ALA A 272 19.38 13.20 -1.02
CA ALA A 272 20.22 12.15 -1.61
C ALA A 272 19.92 11.87 -3.09
N LEU A 273 18.74 12.27 -3.58
CA LEU A 273 18.24 11.88 -4.91
C LEU A 273 19.17 12.29 -6.05
N PRO A 274 19.74 13.52 -6.13
CA PRO A 274 20.66 13.87 -7.20
C PRO A 274 21.91 12.99 -7.25
N ALA A 275 22.44 12.59 -6.08
CA ALA A 275 23.62 11.74 -6.01
C ALA A 275 23.30 10.29 -6.44
N GLN A 276 22.13 9.77 -6.06
CA GLN A 276 21.63 8.46 -6.51
C GLN A 276 21.44 8.42 -8.03
N VAL A 277 20.78 9.44 -8.60
CA VAL A 277 20.60 9.59 -10.05
C VAL A 277 21.94 9.59 -10.77
N ALA A 278 22.88 10.43 -10.32
CA ALA A 278 24.20 10.51 -10.93
C ALA A 278 25.00 9.20 -10.81
N ARG A 279 24.84 8.46 -9.70
CA ARG A 279 25.48 7.14 -9.53
C ARG A 279 24.88 6.11 -10.48
N ARG A 280 23.55 6.02 -10.55
CA ARG A 280 22.85 5.13 -11.50
C ARG A 280 23.30 5.39 -12.93
N GLU A 281 23.25 6.64 -13.38
CA GLU A 281 23.59 7.01 -14.76
C GLU A 281 25.03 6.64 -15.14
N ARG A 282 25.98 6.80 -14.21
CA ARG A 282 27.38 6.38 -14.43
C ARG A 282 27.49 4.86 -14.57
N LEU A 283 26.87 4.10 -13.67
CA LEU A 283 26.89 2.63 -13.70
C LEU A 283 26.19 2.08 -14.95
N GLU A 284 25.11 2.72 -15.37
CA GLU A 284 24.35 2.35 -16.57
C GLU A 284 25.16 2.60 -17.84
N ALA A 285 25.89 3.72 -17.90
CA ALA A 285 26.81 4.00 -19.00
C ALA A 285 27.98 3.00 -19.05
N GLU A 286 28.54 2.63 -17.89
CA GLU A 286 29.57 1.59 -17.78
C GLU A 286 29.05 0.23 -18.30
N LEU A 287 27.87 -0.19 -17.85
CA LEU A 287 27.27 -1.47 -18.26
C LEU A 287 26.98 -1.52 -19.77
N ARG A 288 26.50 -0.41 -20.36
CA ARG A 288 26.30 -0.31 -21.81
C ARG A 288 27.60 -0.38 -22.59
N ALA A 289 28.63 0.35 -22.16
CA ALA A 289 29.94 0.30 -22.82
C ALA A 289 30.57 -1.10 -22.77
N LEU A 290 30.32 -1.85 -21.69
CA LEU A 290 30.71 -3.26 -21.61
C LEU A 290 29.90 -4.14 -22.58
N ALA A 291 28.60 -3.91 -22.70
CA ALA A 291 27.74 -4.67 -23.61
C ALA A 291 28.09 -4.45 -25.10
N ASP A 292 28.62 -3.28 -25.46
CA ASP A 292 29.11 -3.00 -26.82
C ASP A 292 30.28 -3.92 -27.23
N VAL A 293 31.05 -4.42 -26.26
CA VAL A 293 32.18 -5.33 -26.50
C VAL A 293 31.92 -6.77 -26.06
N ASP A 294 30.91 -7.01 -25.24
CA ASP A 294 30.48 -8.32 -24.74
C ASP A 294 28.97 -8.50 -24.92
N ALA A 295 28.60 -9.14 -26.03
CA ALA A 295 27.20 -9.41 -26.37
C ALA A 295 26.49 -10.31 -25.34
N SER A 296 27.21 -11.03 -24.47
CA SER A 296 26.58 -11.83 -23.41
C SER A 296 25.90 -11.00 -22.33
N LEU A 297 26.13 -9.68 -22.30
CA LEU A 297 25.50 -8.75 -21.38
C LEU A 297 24.13 -8.23 -21.85
N ALA A 298 23.73 -8.51 -23.10
CA ALA A 298 22.45 -8.06 -23.63
C ALA A 298 21.24 -8.50 -22.77
N PRO A 299 21.14 -9.77 -22.30
CA PRO A 299 20.04 -10.18 -21.43
C PRO A 299 19.98 -9.44 -20.08
N ILE A 300 21.15 -9.05 -19.52
CA ILE A 300 21.20 -8.26 -18.28
C ILE A 300 20.64 -6.85 -18.53
N LEU A 301 20.94 -6.25 -19.68
CA LEU A 301 20.38 -4.94 -20.06
C LEU A 301 18.87 -5.00 -20.31
N ASP A 302 18.37 -6.09 -20.91
CA ASP A 302 16.94 -6.29 -21.12
C ASP A 302 16.18 -6.41 -19.78
N LEU A 303 16.73 -7.17 -18.83
CA LEU A 303 16.20 -7.27 -17.47
C LEU A 303 16.25 -5.91 -16.74
N LEU A 304 17.37 -5.20 -16.82
CA LEU A 304 17.54 -3.89 -16.21
C LEU A 304 16.44 -2.91 -16.67
N ALA A 305 16.07 -2.95 -17.94
CA ALA A 305 15.07 -2.05 -18.51
C ALA A 305 13.68 -2.23 -17.90
N VAL A 306 13.32 -3.43 -17.42
CA VAL A 306 12.09 -3.67 -16.63
C VAL A 306 12.34 -3.40 -15.15
N ALA A 307 13.46 -3.88 -14.62
CA ALA A 307 13.82 -3.76 -13.20
C ALA A 307 13.92 -2.30 -12.72
N GLN A 308 14.33 -1.36 -13.57
CA GLN A 308 14.37 0.07 -13.24
C GLN A 308 13.00 0.68 -12.93
N HIS A 309 11.91 0.00 -13.29
CA HIS A 309 10.58 0.38 -12.86
C HIS A 309 10.23 -0.11 -11.45
N LEU A 310 11.09 -0.90 -10.78
CA LEU A 310 10.83 -1.45 -9.45
C LEU A 310 10.34 -0.38 -8.48
N VAL A 311 11.20 0.57 -8.13
CA VAL A 311 10.88 1.60 -7.13
C VAL A 311 9.64 2.42 -7.50
N PRO A 312 9.53 3.03 -8.70
CA PRO A 312 8.33 3.78 -9.03
C PRO A 312 7.07 2.90 -9.06
N ALA A 313 7.10 1.72 -9.67
CA ALA A 313 5.91 0.87 -9.70
C ALA A 313 5.50 0.38 -8.30
N THR A 314 6.45 -0.02 -7.45
CA THR A 314 6.13 -0.48 -6.09
C THR A 314 5.61 0.65 -5.21
N GLU A 315 6.24 1.82 -5.23
CA GLU A 315 5.77 2.95 -4.42
C GLU A 315 4.46 3.55 -4.94
N ASP A 316 4.29 3.61 -6.26
CA ASP A 316 3.12 4.23 -6.84
C ASP A 316 1.88 3.34 -6.76
N HIS A 317 1.99 2.02 -6.96
CA HIS A 317 0.81 1.15 -6.79
C HIS A 317 0.35 1.13 -5.33
N ASN A 318 1.29 1.08 -4.37
CA ASN A 318 0.99 1.13 -2.94
C ASN A 318 0.11 2.35 -2.60
N LEU A 319 0.45 3.53 -3.13
CA LEU A 319 -0.32 4.74 -2.89
C LEU A 319 -1.60 4.77 -3.77
N LEU A 320 -1.44 4.71 -5.09
CA LEU A 320 -2.48 5.05 -6.05
C LEU A 320 -3.53 3.94 -6.24
N CYS A 321 -3.16 2.69 -5.99
CA CYS A 321 -4.05 1.54 -6.00
C CYS A 321 -4.41 1.15 -4.57
N ASP A 322 -3.44 0.67 -3.78
CA ASP A 322 -3.75 -0.07 -2.55
C ASP A 322 -4.41 0.81 -1.51
N GLN A 323 -3.71 1.86 -1.06
CA GLN A 323 -4.25 2.78 -0.05
C GLN A 323 -5.52 3.47 -0.53
N ARG A 324 -5.57 3.87 -1.80
CA ARG A 324 -6.74 4.58 -2.34
C ARG A 324 -7.97 3.70 -2.44
N MET A 325 -7.83 2.46 -2.92
CA MET A 325 -8.95 1.52 -3.01
C MET A 325 -9.38 1.03 -1.62
N ILE A 326 -8.43 0.79 -0.70
CA ILE A 326 -8.71 0.44 0.70
C ILE A 326 -9.48 1.58 1.38
N ALA A 327 -9.04 2.83 1.25
CA ALA A 327 -9.75 3.99 1.80
C ALA A 327 -11.18 4.12 1.24
N ALA A 328 -11.38 3.88 -0.07
CA ALA A 328 -12.70 3.90 -0.67
C ALA A 328 -13.60 2.75 -0.15
N SER A 329 -13.01 1.58 0.06
CA SER A 329 -13.71 0.42 0.66
C SER A 329 -14.08 0.67 2.13
N ARG A 330 -13.19 1.32 2.90
CA ARG A 330 -13.49 1.82 4.25
C ARG A 330 -14.72 2.73 4.25
N VAL A 331 -14.80 3.72 3.35
CA VAL A 331 -15.97 4.61 3.24
C VAL A 331 -17.25 3.82 2.99
N ARG A 332 -17.21 2.82 2.10
CA ARG A 332 -18.35 1.94 1.82
C ARG A 332 -18.78 1.22 3.11
N TRP A 333 -17.85 0.63 3.85
CA TRP A 333 -18.15 -0.15 5.04
C TRP A 333 -18.63 0.70 6.21
N LEU A 334 -18.04 1.87 6.43
CA LEU A 334 -18.54 2.82 7.45
C LEU A 334 -19.99 3.24 7.16
N ARG A 335 -20.38 3.41 5.88
CA ARG A 335 -21.78 3.67 5.54
C ARG A 335 -22.69 2.48 5.83
N VAL A 336 -22.24 1.25 5.55
CA VAL A 336 -22.95 0.03 5.96
C VAL A 336 -23.12 0.00 7.48
N GLY A 337 -22.07 0.34 8.22
CA GLY A 337 -22.10 0.43 9.67
C GLY A 337 -23.07 1.47 10.19
N GLU A 338 -23.08 2.68 9.59
CA GLU A 338 -24.06 3.71 9.91
C GLU A 338 -25.49 3.26 9.64
N HIS A 339 -25.71 2.52 8.54
CA HIS A 339 -27.02 1.94 8.22
C HIS A 339 -27.46 0.89 9.25
N LEU A 340 -26.54 0.02 9.69
CA LEU A 340 -26.79 -0.98 10.74
C LEU A 340 -27.03 -0.31 12.10
N ARG A 341 -26.25 0.73 12.44
CA ARG A 341 -26.38 1.51 13.67
C ARG A 341 -27.72 2.22 13.74
N ALA A 342 -28.18 2.82 12.64
CA ALA A 342 -29.49 3.44 12.54
C ALA A 342 -30.65 2.44 12.77
N ARG A 343 -30.40 1.15 12.51
CA ARG A 343 -31.32 0.03 12.77
C ARG A 343 -31.10 -0.63 14.14
N ALA A 344 -30.20 -0.09 14.97
CA ALA A 344 -29.78 -0.63 16.26
C ALA A 344 -29.24 -2.07 16.19
N LEU A 345 -28.57 -2.42 15.09
CA LEU A 345 -27.98 -3.75 14.88
C LEU A 345 -26.50 -3.83 15.29
N VAL A 346 -25.84 -2.68 15.42
CA VAL A 346 -24.47 -2.48 15.96
C VAL A 346 -24.48 -1.26 16.87
N ALA A 347 -23.48 -1.16 17.75
CA ALA A 347 -23.36 -0.04 18.69
C ALA A 347 -22.69 1.17 18.03
N ALA A 348 -21.62 0.93 17.27
CA ALA A 348 -20.86 1.91 16.52
C ALA A 348 -20.74 1.50 15.04
N ALA A 349 -20.49 2.47 14.16
CA ALA A 349 -20.44 2.20 12.72
C ALA A 349 -19.18 1.44 12.30
N ASP A 350 -18.08 1.61 13.03
CA ASP A 350 -16.81 0.91 12.84
C ASP A 350 -16.82 -0.53 13.37
N ASP A 351 -17.83 -0.93 14.16
CA ASP A 351 -18.03 -2.34 14.58
C ASP A 351 -18.03 -3.29 13.38
N VAL A 352 -18.45 -2.82 12.19
CA VAL A 352 -18.51 -3.63 10.97
C VAL A 352 -17.18 -4.30 10.61
N PHE A 353 -16.04 -3.67 10.90
CA PHE A 353 -14.74 -4.24 10.56
C PHE A 353 -14.45 -5.53 11.35
N TYR A 354 -15.04 -5.66 12.54
CA TYR A 354 -14.84 -6.78 13.45
C TYR A 354 -15.90 -7.86 13.33
N HIS A 355 -16.68 -7.85 12.24
CA HIS A 355 -17.62 -8.91 11.89
C HIS A 355 -17.24 -9.58 10.59
N ARG A 356 -17.62 -10.85 10.45
CA ARG A 356 -17.51 -11.57 9.17
C ARG A 356 -18.49 -10.98 8.17
N GLN A 357 -18.15 -11.06 6.89
CA GLN A 357 -19.01 -10.63 5.80
C GLN A 357 -20.37 -11.35 5.85
N GLU A 358 -20.38 -12.65 6.18
CA GLU A 358 -21.62 -13.43 6.30
C GLU A 358 -22.54 -12.94 7.43
N GLU A 359 -21.96 -12.50 8.54
CA GLU A 359 -22.68 -11.95 9.69
C GLU A 359 -23.28 -10.58 9.33
N LEU A 360 -22.50 -9.72 8.68
CA LEU A 360 -22.99 -8.43 8.18
C LEU A 360 -24.15 -8.62 7.19
N LEU A 361 -24.03 -9.55 6.24
CA LEU A 361 -25.09 -9.86 5.29
C LEU A 361 -26.36 -10.38 5.97
N ALA A 362 -26.20 -11.26 6.96
CA ALA A 362 -27.30 -11.72 7.79
C ALA A 362 -28.03 -10.59 8.51
N ALA A 363 -27.29 -9.67 9.14
CA ALA A 363 -27.85 -8.51 9.82
C ALA A 363 -28.58 -7.57 8.85
N LEU A 364 -27.98 -7.31 7.68
CA LEU A 364 -28.56 -6.45 6.64
C LEU A 364 -29.89 -7.01 6.11
N GLU A 365 -29.92 -8.31 5.80
CA GLU A 365 -31.08 -8.98 5.19
C GLU A 365 -32.18 -9.31 6.20
N ARG A 366 -31.81 -9.87 7.35
CA ARG A 366 -32.77 -10.44 8.32
C ARG A 366 -33.03 -9.55 9.52
N GLY A 367 -32.24 -8.49 9.71
CA GLY A 367 -32.36 -7.61 10.87
C GLY A 367 -31.87 -8.26 12.17
N GLU A 368 -30.96 -9.23 12.07
CA GLU A 368 -30.35 -9.89 13.23
C GLU A 368 -29.32 -8.94 13.86
N ALA A 369 -29.44 -8.68 15.16
CA ALA A 369 -28.46 -7.88 15.88
C ALA A 369 -27.13 -8.64 15.94
N LEU A 370 -26.04 -7.93 15.68
CA LEU A 370 -24.70 -8.48 15.77
C LEU A 370 -24.29 -8.53 17.24
N ALA A 371 -23.62 -9.63 17.62
CA ALA A 371 -23.00 -9.70 18.94
C ALA A 371 -21.91 -8.61 19.05
N PRO A 372 -21.57 -8.12 20.24
CA PRO A 372 -20.39 -7.26 20.40
C PRO A 372 -19.15 -7.98 19.87
N ALA A 373 -18.29 -7.27 19.15
CA ALA A 373 -16.96 -7.79 18.80
C ALA A 373 -16.19 -8.12 20.09
N GLU A 374 -15.68 -9.36 20.21
CA GLU A 374 -14.89 -9.83 21.36
C GLU A 374 -13.41 -9.44 21.28
#